data_AF-A0A3M2ZNC9-F1
#
_entry.id   AF-A0A3M2ZNC9-F1
#
_cell.length_a   1.000
_cell.length_b   1.000
_cell.length_c   1.000
_cell.angle_alpha   90.00
_cell.angle_beta   90.00
_cell.angle_gamma   90.00
#
_symmetry.space_group_name_H-M   'P 1'
#
loop_
_entity.id
_entity.type
_entity.pdbx_description
1 polymer ?
#
loop_
_entity_poly.entity_id
_entity_poly.type
_entity_poly.pdbx_seq_one_letter_code
_entity_poly.pdbx_strand_id
1 'polypeptide(L)'
;MRKQLEESEAALNAFQTSARSVDLSIETKGLLDQVVHLDSMLSELKLKRVELERLYTREHPTYRSLMSQINQLEQQKQGLLKKIETLPMTQQELLRLTRDMQVTS
;
A
#
# COMPACT_ATOMS: atom_id res chain seq x y z
N MET A 1 -10.52 45.61 8.73
CA MET A 1 -9.19 45.19 9.23
C MET A 1 -9.28 43.82 9.90
N ARG A 2 -9.80 43.65 11.13
CA ARG A 2 -9.90 42.32 11.78
C ARG A 2 -10.66 41.25 10.97
N LYS A 3 -11.83 41.61 10.44
CA LYS A 3 -12.68 40.68 9.66
C LYS A 3 -12.02 40.15 8.38
N GLN A 4 -11.28 41.01 7.68
CA GLN A 4 -10.51 40.63 6.48
C GLN A 4 -9.31 39.74 6.82
N LEU A 5 -8.71 39.94 8.01
CA LEU A 5 -7.60 39.13 8.49
C LEU A 5 -8.09 37.72 8.86
N GLU A 6 -9.21 37.62 9.57
CA GLU A 6 -9.87 36.34 9.91
C GLU A 6 -10.31 35.56 8.67
N GLU A 7 -10.90 36.24 7.67
CA GLU A 7 -11.28 35.62 6.40
C GLU A 7 -10.05 35.09 5.64
N SER A 8 -8.94 35.83 5.67
CA SER A 8 -7.69 35.41 5.02
C SER A 8 -7.02 34.23 5.72
N GLU A 9 -7.01 34.21 7.06
CA GLU A 9 -6.51 33.08 7.85
C GLU A 9 -7.36 31.81 7.64
N ALA A 10 -8.68 31.96 7.62
CA ALA A 10 -9.58 30.84 7.34
C ALA A 10 -9.37 30.27 5.92
N ALA A 11 -9.22 31.14 4.92
CA ALA A 11 -8.94 30.73 3.55
C ALA A 11 -7.57 30.04 3.41
N LEU A 12 -6.54 30.54 4.10
CA LEU A 12 -5.22 29.92 4.12
C LEU A 12 -5.25 28.54 4.79
N ASN A 13 -5.95 28.41 5.92
CA ASN A 13 -6.08 27.15 6.63
C ASN A 13 -6.85 26.11 5.79
N ALA A 14 -7.94 26.52 5.13
CA ALA A 14 -8.70 25.67 4.21
C ALA A 14 -7.85 25.20 3.04
N PHE A 15 -7.06 26.10 2.43
CA PHE A 15 -6.13 25.75 1.36
C PHE A 15 -5.05 24.76 1.83
N GLN A 16 -4.41 25.03 2.97
CA GLN A 16 -3.39 24.15 3.55
C GLN A 16 -3.95 22.76 3.90
N THR A 17 -5.16 22.69 4.44
CA THR A 17 -5.83 21.43 4.78
C THR A 17 -6.18 20.64 3.52
N SER A 18 -6.69 21.31 2.49
CA SER A 18 -7.00 20.68 1.20
C SER A 18 -5.75 20.14 0.51
N ALA A 19 -4.71 20.97 0.40
CA ALA A 19 -3.43 20.57 -0.21
C ALA A 19 -2.81 19.37 0.52
N ARG A 20 -2.78 19.42 1.86
CA ARG A 20 -2.28 18.30 2.69
C ARG A 20 -3.10 17.02 2.51
N SER A 21 -4.41 17.13 2.31
CA SER A 21 -5.28 15.99 2.02
C SER A 21 -4.99 15.38 0.65
N VAL A 22 -4.70 16.21 -0.36
CA VAL A 22 -4.34 15.76 -1.71
C VAL A 22 -2.99 15.05 -1.71
N ASP A 23 -1.96 15.64 -1.10
CA ASP A 23 -0.62 15.05 -1.04
C ASP A 23 -0.66 13.68 -0.36
N LEU A 24 -1.41 13.59 0.73
CA LEU A 24 -1.57 12.35 1.48
C LEU A 24 -2.36 11.29 0.71
N SER A 25 -3.31 11.70 -0.14
CA SER A 25 -4.01 10.77 -1.05
C SER A 25 -3.08 10.16 -2.11
N ILE A 26 -2.12 10.94 -2.62
CA ILE A 26 -1.14 10.48 -3.61
C ILE A 26 -0.15 9.50 -2.98
N GLU A 27 0.38 9.84 -1.80
CA GLU A 27 1.24 8.94 -1.03
C GLU A 27 0.54 7.60 -0.75
N THR A 28 -0.71 7.69 -0.29
CA THR A 28 -1.54 6.55 0.03
C THR A 28 -1.82 5.66 -1.17
N LYS A 29 -2.13 6.24 -2.35
CA LYS A 29 -2.27 5.49 -3.60
C LYS A 29 -0.97 4.79 -3.99
N GLY A 30 0.17 5.48 -3.88
CA GLY A 30 1.48 4.88 -4.16
C GLY A 30 1.82 3.70 -3.25
N LEU A 31 1.38 3.72 -1.99
CA LEU A 31 1.49 2.57 -1.09
C LEU A 31 0.61 1.39 -1.54
N LEU A 32 -0.63 1.66 -1.97
CA LEU A 32 -1.53 0.62 -2.50
C LEU A 32 -0.96 -0.02 -3.76
N ASP A 33 -0.46 0.78 -4.70
CA ASP A 33 0.15 0.28 -5.93
C ASP A 33 1.36 -0.63 -5.63
N GLN A 34 2.19 -0.28 -4.63
CA GLN A 34 3.27 -1.14 -4.15
C GLN A 34 2.76 -2.45 -3.54
N VAL A 35 1.66 -2.42 -2.77
CA VAL A 35 1.04 -3.65 -2.22
C VAL A 35 0.55 -4.56 -3.34
N VAL A 36 -0.13 -4.04 -4.36
CA VAL A 36 -0.57 -4.81 -5.52
C VAL A 36 0.61 -5.42 -6.26
N HIS A 37 1.68 -4.66 -6.45
CA HIS A 37 2.90 -5.17 -7.08
C HIS A 37 3.54 -6.32 -6.28
N LEU A 38 3.66 -6.18 -4.95
CA LEU A 38 4.14 -7.24 -4.06
C LEU A 38 3.25 -8.49 -4.14
N ASP A 39 1.93 -8.32 -4.22
CA ASP A 39 0.98 -9.44 -4.36
C ASP A 39 1.15 -10.19 -5.68
N SER A 40 1.42 -9.47 -6.77
CA SER A 40 1.74 -10.10 -8.07
C SER A 40 3.00 -10.95 -7.96
N MET A 41 4.10 -10.38 -7.44
CA MET A 41 5.36 -11.10 -7.28
C MET A 41 5.21 -12.31 -6.35
N LEU A 42 4.50 -12.16 -5.23
CA LEU A 42 4.21 -13.27 -4.31
C LEU A 42 3.42 -14.38 -4.98
N SER A 43 2.47 -14.04 -5.86
CA SER A 43 1.68 -15.02 -6.61
C SER A 43 2.56 -15.82 -7.56
N GLU A 44 3.47 -15.17 -8.29
CA GLU A 44 4.44 -15.83 -9.16
C GLU A 44 5.38 -16.77 -8.38
N LEU A 45 5.92 -16.32 -7.24
CA LEU A 45 6.79 -17.15 -6.40
C LEU A 45 6.04 -18.34 -5.78
N LYS A 46 4.75 -18.18 -5.44
CA LYS A 46 3.91 -19.28 -4.95
C LYS A 46 3.66 -20.33 -6.02
N LEU A 47 3.44 -19.94 -7.27
CA LEU A 47 3.36 -20.88 -8.40
C LEU A 47 4.67 -21.65 -8.57
N LYS A 48 5.80 -20.93 -8.58
CA LYS A 48 7.13 -21.53 -8.64
C LYS A 48 7.39 -22.48 -7.47
N ARG A 49 6.86 -22.18 -6.27
CA ARG A 49 6.98 -23.06 -5.10
C ARG A 49 6.30 -24.40 -5.35
N VAL A 50 5.08 -24.41 -5.89
CA VAL A 50 4.35 -25.63 -6.21
C VAL A 50 5.12 -26.49 -7.22
N GLU A 51 5.76 -25.88 -8.21
CA GLU A 51 6.61 -26.58 -9.17
C GLU A 51 7.85 -27.20 -8.49
N LEU A 52 8.54 -26.43 -7.64
CA LEU A 52 9.72 -26.93 -6.92
C LEU A 52 9.38 -28.03 -5.92
N GLU A 53 8.21 -28.00 -5.27
CA GLU A 53 7.77 -29.05 -4.34
C GLU A 53 7.58 -30.41 -5.01
N ARG A 54 7.36 -30.44 -6.34
CA ARG A 54 7.32 -31.68 -7.11
C ARG A 54 8.70 -32.24 -7.43
N LEU A 55 9.73 -31.40 -7.43
CA LEU A 55 11.09 -31.76 -7.85
C LEU A 55 12.07 -31.93 -6.69
N TYR A 56 11.85 -31.19 -5.60
CA TYR A 56 12.81 -31.07 -4.51
C TYR A 56 12.14 -31.16 -3.13
N THR A 57 12.92 -31.62 -2.16
CA THR A 57 12.52 -31.60 -0.75
C THR A 57 12.72 -30.20 -0.15
N ARG A 58 12.12 -29.98 1.02
CA ARG A 58 12.21 -28.69 1.73
C ARG A 58 13.64 -28.30 2.14
N GLU A 59 14.54 -29.28 2.27
CA GLU A 59 15.95 -29.07 2.60
C GLU A 59 16.81 -28.64 1.40
N HIS A 60 16.27 -28.72 0.18
CA HIS A 60 17.04 -28.37 -1.01
C HIS A 60 17.37 -26.87 -1.03
N PRO A 61 18.63 -26.47 -1.33
CA PRO A 61 19.04 -25.07 -1.32
C PRO A 61 18.15 -24.15 -2.15
N THR A 62 17.72 -24.60 -3.34
CA THR A 62 16.81 -23.84 -4.21
C THR A 62 15.45 -23.58 -3.57
N TYR A 63 14.88 -24.58 -2.89
CA TYR A 63 13.60 -24.42 -2.19
C TYR A 63 13.74 -23.44 -1.03
N ARG A 64 14.81 -23.57 -0.22
CA ARG A 64 15.09 -22.65 0.89
C ARG A 64 15.28 -21.21 0.41
N SER A 65 15.99 -21.01 -0.70
CA SER A 65 16.16 -19.69 -1.32
C SER A 65 14.82 -19.09 -1.76
N LEU A 66 13.96 -19.89 -2.40
CA LEU A 66 12.62 -19.44 -2.80
C LEU A 66 11.78 -19.05 -1.59
N MET A 67 11.78 -19.87 -0.54
CA MET A 67 11.04 -19.57 0.70
C MET A 67 11.57 -18.31 1.39
N SER A 68 12.88 -18.08 1.38
CA SER A 68 13.46 -16.83 1.89
C SER A 68 12.96 -15.61 1.12
N GLN A 69 12.89 -15.69 -0.21
CA GLN A 69 12.37 -14.60 -1.05
C GLN A 69 10.88 -14.33 -0.76
N ILE A 70 10.07 -15.39 -0.65
CA ILE A 70 8.65 -15.28 -0.29
C ILE A 70 8.51 -14.57 1.07
N ASN A 71 9.23 -15.03 2.09
CA ASN A 71 9.16 -14.46 3.43
C ASN A 71 9.58 -12.98 3.45
N GLN A 72 10.60 -12.60 2.68
CA GLN A 72 11.03 -11.21 2.55
C GLN A 72 9.95 -10.33 1.94
N LEU A 73 9.31 -10.77 0.85
CA LEU A 73 8.21 -10.03 0.22
C LEU A 73 6.97 -9.95 1.11
N GLU A 74 6.65 -11.03 1.85
CA GLU A 74 5.54 -11.01 2.82
C GLU A 74 5.80 -10.01 3.95
N GLN A 75 7.02 -9.94 4.48
CA GLN A 75 7.40 -8.94 5.49
C GLN A 75 7.31 -7.51 4.96
N GLN A 76 7.77 -7.27 3.73
CA GLN A 76 7.64 -5.95 3.08
C GLN A 76 6.16 -5.56 2.94
N LYS A 77 5.33 -6.49 2.45
CA LYS A 77 3.89 -6.26 2.31
C LYS A 77 3.23 -5.94 3.64
N GLN A 78 3.53 -6.72 4.70
CA GLN A 78 3.00 -6.45 6.04
C GLN A 78 3.44 -5.08 6.56
N GLY A 79 4.68 -4.66 6.28
CA GLY A 79 5.18 -3.33 6.61
C GLY A 79 4.36 -2.21 5.94
N LEU A 80 4.03 -2.36 4.66
CA LEU A 80 3.19 -1.40 3.95
C LEU A 80 1.75 -1.38 4.46
N LEU A 81 1.16 -2.55 4.74
CA LEU A 81 -0.19 -2.64 5.29
C LEU A 81 -0.30 -1.95 6.65
N LYS A 82 0.70 -2.11 7.54
CA LYS A 82 0.74 -1.39 8.81
C LYS A 82 0.79 0.13 8.63
N LYS A 83 1.56 0.64 7.65
CA LYS A 83 1.58 2.07 7.34
C LYS A 83 0.20 2.56 6.92
N ILE A 84 -0.50 1.78 6.09
CA ILE A 84 -1.88 2.08 5.66
C ILE A 84 -2.85 2.09 6.86
N GLU A 85 -2.73 1.14 7.78
CA GLU A 85 -3.56 1.08 9.00
C GLU A 85 -3.34 2.30 9.92
N THR A 86 -2.14 2.90 9.92
CA THR A 86 -1.88 4.12 10.70
C THR A 86 -2.39 5.42 10.05
N LEU A 87 -2.93 5.35 8.84
CA LEU A 87 -3.51 6.52 8.18
C LEU A 87 -4.84 6.95 8.84
N PRO A 88 -5.12 8.25 9.00
CA PRO A 88 -6.43 8.75 9.45
C PRO A 88 -7.62 8.16 8.68
N MET A 89 -8.76 8.00 9.36
CA MET A 89 -9.97 7.33 8.82
C MET A 89 -10.45 7.89 7.47
N THR A 90 -10.34 9.20 7.24
CA THR A 90 -10.71 9.84 5.97
C THR A 90 -9.88 9.32 4.78
N GLN A 91 -8.64 8.90 5.02
CA GLN A 91 -7.75 8.32 4.00
C GLN A 91 -8.02 6.83 3.80
N GLN A 92 -8.36 6.11 4.87
CA GLN A 92 -8.78 4.71 4.78
C GLN A 92 -10.08 4.58 3.95
N GLU A 93 -11.02 5.51 4.12
CA GLU A 93 -12.26 5.55 3.33
C GLU A 93 -11.98 5.86 1.84
N LEU A 94 -11.07 6.80 1.55
CA LEU A 94 -10.64 7.11 0.18
C LEU A 94 -9.98 5.90 -0.51
N LEU A 95 -9.16 5.15 0.22
CA LEU A 95 -8.56 3.90 -0.26
C LEU A 95 -9.61 2.86 -0.60
N ARG A 96 -10.59 2.66 0.28
CA ARG A 96 -11.69 1.72 0.06
C ARG A 96 -12.42 2.04 -1.24
N LEU A 97 -12.80 3.30 -1.44
CA LEU A 97 -13.47 3.76 -2.65
C LEU A 97 -12.63 3.55 -3.92
N THR A 98 -11.32 3.81 -3.87
CA THR A 98 -10.41 3.61 -5.01
C THR A 98 -10.27 2.13 -5.38
N ARG A 99 -10.20 1.25 -4.37
CA ARG A 99 -10.10 -0.20 -4.57
C ARG A 99 -11.38 -0.77 -5.19
N ASP A 100 -12.55 -0.34 -4.71
CA ASP A 100 -13.85 -0.76 -5.25
C ASP A 100 -13.98 -0.37 -6.74
N MET A 101 -13.42 0.77 -7.16
CA MET A 101 -13.38 1.18 -8.58
C MET A 101 -12.46 0.31 -9.45
N GLN A 102 -11.27 -0.07 -8.94
CA GLN A 102 -10.33 -0.92 -9.68
C GLN A 102 -10.86 -2.35 -9.88
N VAL A 103 -11.67 -2.86 -8.95
CA VAL A 103 -12.25 -4.22 -9.03
C VAL A 103 -13.47 -4.27 -9.95
N THR A 104 -14.13 -3.14 -10.21
CA THR A 104 -15.36 -3.06 -11.01
C THR A 104 -15.09 -2.75 -12.49
N SER A 105 -13.83 -2.60 -12.90
CA SER A 105 -13.43 -2.28 -14.30
C SER A 105 -12.78 -3.46 -15.01
#